data_AF-A0A937X8Z8-F1
#
_entry.id   AF-A0A937X8Z8-F1
#
_cell.length_a   1.000
_cell.length_b   1.000
_cell.length_c   1.000
_cell.angle_alpha   90.00
_cell.angle_beta   90.00
_cell.angle_gamma   90.00
#
_symmetry.space_group_name_H-M   'P 1'
#
loop_
_entity.id
_entity.type
_entity.pdbx_description
1 polymer ?
#
loop_
_entity_poly.entity_id
_entity_poly.type
_entity_poly.pdbx_seq_one_letter_code
_entity_poly.pdbx_strand_id
1 'polypeptide(L)'
;MNELLDLIATDLETKGPDANGWHTARCPFHDDRHPSLRIAAHGFICMGCGEKGNLEKLAGRLGMASAESPRGGLKVAELARAKGVPEAFLRSLGVADGWAGSGSDRVSCVDIPYLDEDGNVTAVRKRLSLCGSKRFVWRRGDHPSLYGLWLLPNVRKAGKVMLVEGESDCWALWHARVHALGVPGASTWKQQYRSVVDGLEVYVWHEPDSGGDGLVRAAANDIPSLRIIEPPAGIKDPSELYLKDPEGFHEQIRVLIATAKRFADVRAEALSTEARKAFEVAQQLLDDPHLLRRLYSVLAESGFAGDPRPASLAYIAITSRLVPRPMNVAYIAPSGAGKNAAIDAVLPLFPPEAVYVVRASSPRALVFNDALFTHRTVVVTEADSLPEEGPAASAIRSLMSDGEMAYEIVEKGEDGRHITRR
;
A
#
# COMPACT_ATOMS: atom_id res chain seq x y z
N MET A 1 3.79 -18.89 -8.93
CA MET A 1 3.94 -20.36 -8.95
C MET A 1 5.42 -20.66 -8.80
N ASN A 2 5.83 -21.63 -7.97
CA ASN A 2 7.24 -21.84 -7.64
C ASN A 2 7.86 -22.82 -8.65
N GLU A 3 8.43 -22.32 -9.75
CA GLU A 3 9.01 -23.14 -10.85
C GLU A 3 9.97 -24.24 -10.37
N LEU A 4 10.68 -24.01 -9.26
CA LEU A 4 11.58 -24.99 -8.67
C LEU A 4 10.85 -26.18 -8.04
N LEU A 5 9.66 -25.96 -7.46
CA LEU A 5 8.83 -27.04 -6.93
C LEU A 5 8.37 -27.97 -8.04
N ASP A 6 7.93 -27.41 -9.18
CA ASP A 6 7.42 -28.20 -10.31
C ASP A 6 8.53 -29.05 -10.93
N LEU A 7 9.75 -28.51 -11.02
CA LEU A 7 10.91 -29.24 -11.50
C LEU A 7 11.27 -30.42 -10.58
N ILE A 8 11.36 -30.15 -9.27
CA ILE A 8 11.63 -31.18 -8.24
C ILE A 8 10.51 -32.24 -8.24
N ALA A 9 9.25 -31.80 -8.34
CA ALA A 9 8.10 -32.69 -8.32
C ALA A 9 8.06 -33.64 -9.52
N THR A 10 8.58 -33.19 -10.67
CA THR A 10 8.69 -33.97 -11.90
C THR A 10 9.79 -35.02 -11.80
N ASP A 11 11.00 -34.65 -11.38
CA ASP A 11 12.15 -35.56 -11.29
C ASP A 11 11.98 -36.65 -10.22
N LEU A 12 11.35 -36.30 -9.10
CA LEU A 12 11.05 -37.24 -8.02
C LEU A 12 9.76 -38.05 -8.21
N GLU A 13 9.07 -37.88 -9.35
CA GLU A 13 7.80 -38.55 -9.68
C GLU A 13 6.78 -38.49 -8.52
N THR A 14 6.54 -37.29 -8.02
CA THR A 14 5.80 -37.11 -6.76
C THR A 14 4.30 -37.41 -6.89
N LYS A 15 3.66 -37.81 -5.79
CA LYS A 15 2.20 -37.92 -5.65
C LYS A 15 1.64 -36.76 -4.84
N GLY A 16 0.63 -36.06 -5.35
CA GLY A 16 0.02 -34.89 -4.72
C GLY A 16 -0.22 -33.77 -5.74
N PRO A 17 -0.46 -32.52 -5.29
CA PRO A 17 -0.48 -32.10 -3.89
C PRO A 17 -1.71 -32.61 -3.11
N ASP A 18 -1.58 -32.75 -1.78
CA ASP A 18 -2.71 -32.92 -0.87
C ASP A 18 -3.44 -31.58 -0.59
N ALA A 19 -4.49 -31.61 0.24
CA ALA A 19 -5.27 -30.41 0.61
C ALA A 19 -4.45 -29.28 1.26
N ASN A 20 -3.24 -29.59 1.74
CA ASN A 20 -2.33 -28.64 2.37
C ASN A 20 -1.14 -28.27 1.46
N GLY A 21 -1.17 -28.66 0.17
CA GLY A 21 -0.14 -28.33 -0.80
C GLY A 21 1.12 -29.18 -0.72
N TRP A 22 1.06 -30.37 -0.10
CA TRP A 22 2.22 -31.27 0.01
C TRP A 22 2.19 -32.40 -1.02
N HIS A 23 3.34 -32.61 -1.65
CA HIS A 23 3.67 -33.71 -2.54
C HIS A 23 4.45 -34.78 -1.76
N THR A 24 4.33 -36.04 -2.16
CA THR A 24 4.99 -37.19 -1.51
C THR A 24 5.86 -37.95 -2.51
N ALA A 25 7.09 -38.26 -2.12
CA ALA A 25 8.09 -38.92 -2.96
C ALA A 25 9.00 -39.87 -2.15
N ARG A 26 9.83 -40.65 -2.85
CA ARG A 26 10.94 -41.37 -2.21
C ARG A 26 12.06 -40.40 -1.84
N CYS A 27 12.67 -40.62 -0.69
CA CYS A 27 13.71 -39.74 -0.18
C CYS A 27 15.07 -40.01 -0.86
N PRO A 28 15.74 -38.99 -1.42
CA PRO A 28 17.07 -39.17 -2.02
C PRO A 28 18.21 -39.16 -0.99
N PHE A 29 17.91 -38.95 0.29
CA PHE A 29 18.91 -38.86 1.38
C PHE A 29 19.16 -40.19 2.07
N HIS A 30 18.36 -41.22 1.82
CA HIS A 30 18.60 -42.59 2.29
C HIS A 30 18.08 -43.60 1.27
N ASP A 31 18.38 -44.89 1.48
CA ASP A 31 17.81 -45.96 0.66
C ASP A 31 16.33 -46.16 1.01
N ASP A 32 15.46 -45.41 0.34
CA ASP A 32 14.04 -45.34 0.64
C ASP A 32 13.22 -46.29 -0.25
N ARG A 33 12.60 -47.30 0.36
CA ARG A 33 11.72 -48.26 -0.33
C ARG A 33 10.26 -47.79 -0.41
N HIS A 34 9.84 -46.90 0.50
CA HIS A 34 8.47 -46.44 0.64
C HIS A 34 8.41 -44.91 0.73
N PRO A 35 7.69 -44.21 -0.16
CA PRO A 35 7.68 -42.73 -0.21
C PRO A 35 7.52 -42.07 1.16
N SER A 36 8.62 -41.52 1.68
CA SER A 36 8.69 -40.91 3.01
C SER A 36 9.02 -39.42 2.98
N LEU A 37 9.34 -38.87 1.80
CA LEU A 37 9.67 -37.47 1.60
C LEU A 37 8.39 -36.67 1.30
N ARG A 38 8.16 -35.61 2.07
CA ARG A 38 7.10 -34.62 1.80
C ARG A 38 7.72 -33.32 1.30
N ILE A 39 7.16 -32.74 0.25
CA ILE A 39 7.68 -31.56 -0.45
C ILE A 39 6.54 -30.56 -0.67
N ALA A 40 6.75 -29.28 -0.38
CA ALA A 40 5.80 -28.20 -0.63
C ALA A 40 6.55 -26.92 -1.05
N ALA A 41 5.81 -25.89 -1.48
CA ALA A 41 6.42 -24.64 -1.96
C ALA A 41 7.37 -23.96 -0.96
N HIS A 42 7.23 -24.25 0.33
CA HIS A 42 8.02 -23.67 1.42
C HIS A 42 9.14 -24.59 1.93
N GLY A 43 9.29 -25.83 1.44
CA GLY A 43 10.37 -26.73 1.83
C GLY A 43 10.03 -28.22 1.76
N PHE A 44 10.89 -29.05 2.36
CA PHE A 44 10.71 -30.50 2.43
C PHE A 44 11.02 -31.06 3.82
N ILE A 45 10.44 -32.23 4.11
CA ILE A 45 10.75 -33.05 5.28
C ILE A 45 10.61 -34.54 4.93
N CYS A 46 11.58 -35.35 5.34
CA CYS A 46 11.49 -36.81 5.25
C CYS A 46 11.04 -37.39 6.60
N MET A 47 9.95 -38.13 6.58
CA MET A 47 9.40 -38.82 7.75
C MET A 47 10.18 -40.10 8.12
N GLY A 48 11.04 -40.60 7.23
CA GLY A 48 11.89 -41.77 7.47
C GLY A 48 13.22 -41.42 8.14
N CYS A 49 14.05 -40.60 7.49
CA CYS A 49 15.37 -40.22 7.99
C CYS A 49 15.42 -38.90 8.77
N GLY A 50 14.32 -38.14 8.80
CA GLY A 50 14.24 -36.85 9.50
C GLY A 50 14.87 -35.66 8.77
N GLU A 51 15.50 -35.89 7.61
CA GLU A 51 16.14 -34.83 6.81
C GLU A 51 15.10 -33.78 6.36
N LYS A 52 15.45 -32.49 6.48
CA LYS A 52 14.55 -31.38 6.18
C LYS A 52 15.30 -30.14 5.66
N GLY A 53 14.60 -29.25 4.97
CA GLY A 53 15.18 -28.01 4.46
C GLY A 53 14.34 -27.30 3.42
N ASN A 54 14.95 -26.35 2.71
CA ASN A 54 14.34 -25.65 1.58
C ASN A 54 14.44 -26.48 0.28
N LEU A 55 13.71 -26.06 -0.75
CA LEU A 55 13.70 -26.73 -2.06
C LEU A 55 15.07 -26.71 -2.76
N GLU A 56 15.90 -25.68 -2.52
CA GLU A 56 17.25 -25.59 -3.06
C GLU A 56 18.17 -26.72 -2.54
N LYS A 57 18.11 -27.03 -1.24
CA LYS A 57 18.86 -28.14 -0.64
C LYS A 57 18.43 -29.50 -1.23
N LEU A 58 17.14 -29.66 -1.51
CA LEU A 58 16.62 -30.87 -2.16
C LEU A 58 17.07 -30.96 -3.62
N ALA A 59 16.94 -29.87 -4.39
CA ALA A 59 17.42 -29.79 -5.77
C ALA A 59 18.92 -30.10 -5.88
N GLY A 60 19.74 -29.54 -4.98
CA GLY A 60 21.17 -29.82 -4.93
C GLY A 60 21.51 -31.30 -4.64
N ARG A 61 20.67 -31.99 -3.84
CA ARG A 61 20.83 -33.43 -3.61
C ARG A 61 20.49 -34.27 -4.85
N LEU A 62 19.51 -33.82 -5.63
CA LEU A 62 19.07 -34.47 -6.86
C LEU A 62 20.02 -34.26 -8.04
N GLY A 63 21.08 -33.45 -7.87
CA GLY A 63 21.97 -33.10 -8.98
C GLY A 63 21.28 -32.26 -10.05
N MET A 64 20.09 -31.73 -9.75
CA MET A 64 19.50 -30.66 -10.54
C MET A 64 20.46 -29.50 -10.48
N ALA A 65 20.82 -28.97 -11.64
CA ALA A 65 21.47 -27.68 -11.72
C ALA A 65 20.49 -26.60 -11.24
N SER A 66 20.26 -26.53 -9.93
CA SER A 66 20.07 -25.26 -9.26
C SER A 66 21.26 -24.43 -9.70
N ALA A 67 21.02 -23.21 -10.19
CA ALA A 67 22.02 -22.17 -10.03
C ALA A 67 22.46 -22.28 -8.57
N GLU A 68 23.67 -22.80 -8.34
CA GLU A 68 24.22 -22.90 -7.01
C GLU A 68 24.07 -21.48 -6.44
N SER A 69 23.37 -21.30 -5.31
CA SER A 69 23.86 -20.27 -4.41
C SER A 69 25.21 -20.84 -3.99
N PRO A 70 26.33 -20.34 -4.54
CA PRO A 70 27.60 -20.89 -4.16
C PRO A 70 27.70 -20.71 -2.66
N ARG A 71 28.51 -21.53 -1.98
CA ARG A 71 29.01 -21.15 -0.66
C ARG A 71 29.84 -19.84 -0.66
N GLY A 72 29.77 -19.03 -1.71
CA GLY A 72 30.26 -17.68 -1.82
C GLY A 72 29.09 -16.79 -2.19
N GLY A 73 28.72 -15.87 -1.30
CA GLY A 73 27.67 -14.89 -1.60
C GLY A 73 28.06 -13.93 -2.73
N LEU A 74 27.25 -12.92 -2.97
CA LEU A 74 27.26 -12.15 -4.22
C LEU A 74 28.47 -11.23 -4.42
N LYS A 75 28.96 -11.12 -5.67
CA LYS A 75 29.92 -10.10 -6.13
C LYS A 75 29.29 -9.05 -7.04
N VAL A 76 29.92 -7.87 -7.16
CA VAL A 76 29.40 -6.77 -8.00
C VAL A 76 29.32 -7.20 -9.47
N ALA A 77 30.31 -7.94 -9.98
CA ALA A 77 30.32 -8.45 -11.35
C ALA A 77 29.11 -9.35 -11.66
N GLU A 78 28.72 -10.19 -10.70
CA GLU A 78 27.56 -11.09 -10.83
C GLU A 78 26.26 -10.30 -10.78
N LEU A 79 26.16 -9.34 -9.86
CA LEU A 79 25.00 -8.46 -9.77
C LEU A 79 24.82 -7.61 -11.03
N ALA A 80 25.91 -7.04 -11.55
CA ALA A 80 25.93 -6.25 -12.77
C ALA A 80 25.40 -7.06 -13.95
N ARG A 81 25.93 -8.28 -14.15
CA ARG A 81 25.47 -9.21 -15.18
C ARG A 81 23.98 -9.54 -15.03
N ALA A 82 23.55 -9.87 -13.82
CA ALA A 82 22.15 -10.22 -13.55
C ALA A 82 21.18 -9.05 -13.76
N LYS A 83 21.66 -7.81 -13.70
CA LYS A 83 20.87 -6.59 -13.89
C LYS A 83 21.08 -5.91 -15.24
N GLY A 84 21.91 -6.49 -16.11
CA GLY A 84 22.18 -5.96 -17.45
C GLY A 84 22.89 -4.60 -17.46
N VAL A 85 23.38 -4.13 -16.32
CA VAL A 85 24.07 -2.83 -16.19
C VAL A 85 25.58 -3.03 -16.11
N PRO A 86 26.40 -2.12 -16.66
CA PRO A 86 27.86 -2.27 -16.61
C PRO A 86 28.39 -2.29 -15.17
N GLU A 87 29.35 -3.18 -14.88
CA GLU A 87 29.98 -3.24 -13.55
C GLU A 87 30.66 -1.91 -13.18
N ALA A 88 31.37 -1.30 -14.14
CA ALA A 88 32.01 0.00 -13.95
C ALA A 88 31.00 1.11 -13.57
N PHE A 89 29.78 1.04 -14.11
CA PHE A 89 28.71 1.97 -13.76
C PHE A 89 28.28 1.78 -12.31
N LEU A 90 28.00 0.55 -11.86
CA LEU A 90 27.67 0.28 -10.46
C LEU A 90 28.79 0.75 -9.51
N ARG A 91 30.04 0.45 -9.85
CA ARG A 91 31.21 0.89 -9.05
C ARG A 91 31.31 2.42 -8.99
N SER A 92 30.95 3.13 -10.06
CA SER A 92 30.92 4.61 -10.07
C SER A 92 29.88 5.20 -9.10
N LEU A 93 28.84 4.43 -8.75
CA LEU A 93 27.83 4.79 -7.75
C LEU A 93 28.25 4.40 -6.32
N GLY A 94 29.48 3.90 -6.14
CA GLY A 94 29.99 3.42 -4.86
C GLY A 94 29.58 1.99 -4.51
N VAL A 95 28.91 1.27 -5.41
CA VAL A 95 28.57 -0.15 -5.20
C VAL A 95 29.86 -0.97 -5.21
N ALA A 96 30.10 -1.74 -4.14
CA ALA A 96 31.37 -2.39 -3.92
C ALA A 96 31.21 -3.85 -3.45
N ASP A 97 32.26 -4.65 -3.66
CA ASP A 97 32.34 -5.97 -3.06
C ASP A 97 32.54 -5.83 -1.56
N GLY A 98 31.68 -6.47 -0.79
CA GLY A 98 31.67 -6.42 0.66
C GLY A 98 31.62 -7.81 1.28
N TRP A 99 31.45 -7.79 2.60
CA TRP A 99 31.25 -8.99 3.41
C TRP A 99 30.12 -8.78 4.40
N ALA A 100 29.37 -9.84 4.68
CA ALA A 100 28.34 -9.90 5.71
C ALA A 100 28.60 -11.10 6.64
N GLY A 101 28.15 -11.01 7.89
CA GLY A 101 28.42 -12.02 8.91
C GLY A 101 29.81 -11.91 9.54
N SER A 102 30.14 -12.87 10.41
CA SER A 102 31.40 -12.94 11.15
C SER A 102 31.87 -14.39 11.30
N GLY A 103 33.18 -14.60 11.41
CA GLY A 103 33.75 -15.93 11.61
C GLY A 103 33.43 -16.88 10.45
N SER A 104 32.92 -18.08 10.78
CA SER A 104 32.54 -19.12 9.82
C SER A 104 31.33 -18.76 8.96
N ASP A 105 30.49 -17.82 9.40
CA ASP A 105 29.28 -17.39 8.68
C ASP A 105 29.55 -16.20 7.75
N ARG A 106 30.81 -15.83 7.55
CA ARG A 106 31.20 -14.70 6.71
C ARG A 106 31.00 -15.05 5.23
N VAL A 107 30.12 -14.32 4.56
CA VAL A 107 29.81 -14.47 3.14
C VAL A 107 30.16 -13.20 2.37
N SER A 108 30.61 -13.35 1.12
CA SER A 108 30.71 -12.21 0.22
C SER A 108 29.33 -11.62 -0.04
N CYS A 109 29.27 -10.30 -0.20
CA CYS A 109 28.04 -9.60 -0.56
C CYS A 109 28.37 -8.39 -1.42
N VAL A 110 27.32 -7.75 -1.92
CA VAL A 110 27.43 -6.44 -2.56
C VAL A 110 26.98 -5.36 -1.59
N ASP A 111 27.86 -4.41 -1.32
CA ASP A 111 27.56 -3.24 -0.49
C ASP A 111 27.02 -2.12 -1.39
N ILE A 112 25.81 -1.65 -1.07
CA ILE A 112 25.09 -0.60 -1.79
C ILE A 112 24.97 0.61 -0.85
N PRO A 113 25.80 1.66 -1.05
CA PRO A 113 25.80 2.82 -0.17
C PRO A 113 24.62 3.75 -0.47
N TYR A 114 24.00 4.27 0.57
CA TYR A 114 23.03 5.34 0.54
C TYR A 114 23.76 6.61 0.98
N LEU A 115 23.75 7.63 0.13
CA LEU A 115 24.44 8.89 0.39
C LEU A 115 23.41 10.01 0.63
N ASP A 116 23.76 10.99 1.46
CA ASP A 116 23.00 12.24 1.59
C ASP A 116 23.26 13.20 0.41
N GLU A 117 22.67 14.40 0.43
CA GLU A 117 22.86 15.42 -0.62
C GLU A 117 24.33 15.87 -0.76
N ASP A 118 25.11 15.79 0.31
CA ASP A 118 26.52 16.18 0.35
C ASP A 118 27.47 15.05 -0.09
N GLY A 119 26.93 13.85 -0.33
CA GLY A 119 27.70 12.67 -0.75
C GLY A 119 28.31 11.89 0.41
N ASN A 120 27.88 12.10 1.65
CA ASN A 120 28.31 11.29 2.79
C ASN A 120 27.48 10.01 2.89
N VAL A 121 28.13 8.88 3.18
CA VAL A 121 27.45 7.59 3.35
C VAL A 121 26.66 7.58 4.66
N THR A 122 25.33 7.55 4.57
CA THR A 122 24.41 7.50 5.71
C THR A 122 23.97 6.08 6.05
N ALA A 123 23.87 5.20 5.05
CA ALA A 123 23.53 3.80 5.24
C ALA A 123 24.19 2.90 4.19
N VAL A 124 24.34 1.61 4.49
CA VAL A 124 24.80 0.60 3.54
C VAL A 124 23.83 -0.58 3.56
N ARG A 125 23.19 -0.83 2.43
CA ARG A 125 22.40 -2.05 2.22
C ARG A 125 23.29 -3.12 1.61
N LYS A 126 23.32 -4.29 2.21
CA LYS A 126 24.11 -5.45 1.77
C LYS A 126 23.21 -6.44 1.06
N ARG A 127 23.54 -6.78 -0.19
CA ARG A 127 22.85 -7.81 -0.97
C ARG A 127 23.66 -9.10 -0.93
N LEU A 128 23.09 -10.14 -0.35
CA LEU A 128 23.75 -11.43 -0.09
C LEU A 128 23.63 -12.39 -1.28
N SER A 129 22.51 -12.32 -2.01
CA SER A 129 22.20 -13.22 -3.12
C SER A 129 21.27 -12.57 -4.15
N LEU A 130 21.14 -13.20 -5.34
CA LEU A 130 20.19 -12.78 -6.38
C LEU A 130 18.75 -13.22 -6.06
N CYS A 131 18.60 -14.43 -5.55
CA CYS A 131 17.35 -15.12 -5.22
C CYS A 131 17.25 -15.49 -3.73
N GLY A 132 16.06 -15.86 -3.26
CA GLY A 132 15.81 -16.32 -1.88
C GLY A 132 15.10 -15.29 -0.97
N SER A 133 14.73 -15.74 0.23
CA SER A 133 13.99 -14.91 1.20
C SER A 133 14.87 -13.98 2.03
N LYS A 134 16.14 -14.34 2.27
CA LYS A 134 17.13 -13.53 3.02
C LYS A 134 18.18 -12.89 2.10
N ARG A 135 17.72 -12.16 1.09
CA ARG A 135 18.58 -11.53 0.07
C ARG A 135 19.28 -10.26 0.53
N PHE A 136 18.73 -9.55 1.52
CA PHE A 136 19.17 -8.22 1.91
C PHE A 136 19.31 -8.09 3.42
N VAL A 137 20.35 -7.38 3.85
CA VAL A 137 20.53 -6.94 5.24
C VAL A 137 21.08 -5.52 5.26
N TRP A 138 20.75 -4.74 6.28
CA TRP A 138 21.39 -3.44 6.50
C TRP A 138 22.67 -3.62 7.30
N ARG A 139 23.67 -2.78 7.05
CA ARG A 139 24.81 -2.65 7.97
C ARG A 139 24.28 -2.25 9.35
N ARG A 140 24.85 -2.83 10.41
CA ARG A 140 24.34 -2.72 11.77
C ARG A 140 24.22 -1.26 12.19
N GLY A 141 23.02 -0.85 12.62
CA GLY A 141 22.72 0.51 13.06
C GLY A 141 22.21 1.44 11.96
N ASP A 142 22.28 1.03 10.70
CA ASP A 142 21.76 1.83 9.59
C ASP A 142 20.25 1.61 9.43
N HIS A 143 19.58 2.64 8.92
CA HIS A 143 18.13 2.64 8.68
C HIS A 143 17.83 3.00 7.22
N PRO A 144 16.70 2.50 6.66
CA PRO A 144 16.30 2.84 5.30
C PRO A 144 15.99 4.33 5.11
N SER A 145 16.45 4.87 3.98
CA SER A 145 16.17 6.23 3.48
C SER A 145 15.91 6.18 1.97
N LEU A 146 15.62 7.31 1.34
CA LEU A 146 15.57 7.39 -0.12
C LEU A 146 16.94 7.09 -0.74
N TYR A 147 16.94 6.28 -1.79
CA TYR A 147 18.13 5.99 -2.58
C TYR A 147 18.27 7.03 -3.70
N GLY A 148 19.45 7.63 -3.85
CA GLY A 148 19.74 8.63 -4.88
C GLY A 148 19.73 10.09 -4.42
N LEU A 149 19.70 10.39 -3.11
CA LEU A 149 19.65 11.77 -2.61
C LEU A 149 20.83 12.64 -3.08
N TRP A 150 22.03 12.09 -3.20
CA TRP A 150 23.21 12.79 -3.75
C TRP A 150 23.04 13.24 -5.22
N LEU A 151 22.03 12.73 -5.94
CA LEU A 151 21.70 13.13 -7.30
C LEU A 151 20.68 14.27 -7.35
N LEU A 152 20.12 14.68 -6.20
CA LEU A 152 19.08 15.71 -6.12
C LEU A 152 19.42 17.05 -6.80
N PRO A 153 20.66 17.56 -6.76
CA PRO A 153 21.00 18.78 -7.50
C PRO A 153 20.68 18.67 -9.00
N ASN A 154 20.92 17.51 -9.60
CA ASN A 154 20.60 17.26 -11.01
C ASN A 154 19.09 17.09 -11.23
N VAL A 155 18.42 16.40 -10.30
CA VAL A 155 16.96 16.22 -10.33
C VAL A 155 16.24 17.57 -10.26
N ARG A 156 16.63 18.45 -9.31
CA ARG A 156 16.08 19.80 -9.14
C ARG A 156 16.30 20.66 -10.39
N LYS A 157 17.47 20.56 -11.02
CA LYS A 157 17.76 21.25 -12.28
C LYS A 157 16.89 20.77 -13.44
N ALA A 158 16.57 19.48 -13.49
CA ALA A 158 15.68 18.92 -14.51
C ALA A 158 14.20 19.20 -14.24
N GLY A 159 13.83 19.51 -13.00
CA GLY A 159 12.45 19.80 -12.59
C GLY A 159 11.52 18.59 -12.54
N LYS A 160 12.04 17.36 -12.68
CA LYS A 160 11.24 16.14 -12.71
C LYS A 160 11.97 14.93 -12.12
N VAL A 161 11.20 14.01 -11.54
CA VAL A 161 11.73 12.81 -10.89
C VAL A 161 10.77 11.64 -11.01
N MET A 162 11.32 10.43 -11.18
CA MET A 162 10.59 9.17 -11.09
C MET A 162 10.85 8.49 -9.74
N LEU A 163 9.81 8.05 -9.05
CA LEU A 163 9.89 7.25 -7.84
C LEU A 163 9.68 5.77 -8.19
N VAL A 164 10.55 4.92 -7.65
CA VAL A 164 10.57 3.46 -7.87
C VAL A 164 10.86 2.73 -6.55
N GLU A 165 10.54 1.44 -6.42
CA GLU A 165 10.67 0.71 -5.15
C GLU A 165 12.09 0.24 -4.80
N GLY A 166 12.99 0.15 -5.80
CA GLY A 166 14.26 -0.54 -5.65
C GLY A 166 15.48 0.20 -6.19
N GLU A 167 16.66 -0.19 -5.68
CA GLU A 167 17.94 0.31 -6.19
C GLU A 167 18.21 -0.19 -7.60
N SER A 168 17.76 -1.40 -7.94
CA SER A 168 17.94 -1.95 -9.29
C SER A 168 17.19 -1.16 -10.35
N ASP A 169 16.00 -0.65 -10.02
CA ASP A 169 15.21 0.19 -10.91
C ASP A 169 15.87 1.56 -11.09
N CYS A 170 16.39 2.11 -9.99
CA CYS A 170 17.21 3.32 -10.04
C CYS A 170 18.41 3.14 -10.97
N TRP A 171 19.14 2.03 -10.87
CA TRP A 171 20.30 1.78 -11.74
C TRP A 171 19.91 1.72 -13.22
N ALA A 172 18.83 1.02 -13.56
CA ALA A 172 18.33 0.95 -14.93
C ALA A 172 17.96 2.34 -15.47
N LEU A 173 17.21 3.12 -14.68
CA LEU A 173 16.79 4.47 -15.04
C LEU A 173 17.98 5.45 -15.15
N TRP A 174 18.91 5.42 -14.20
CA TRP A 174 20.09 6.30 -14.21
C TRP A 174 21.03 5.96 -15.37
N HIS A 175 21.22 4.67 -15.68
CA HIS A 175 21.99 4.25 -16.85
C HIS A 175 21.37 4.80 -18.15
N ALA A 176 20.04 4.87 -18.21
CA ALA A 176 19.29 5.48 -19.30
C ALA A 176 19.12 7.02 -19.19
N ARG A 177 19.84 7.66 -18.26
CA ARG A 177 19.81 9.11 -17.99
C ARG A 177 18.44 9.66 -17.58
N VAL A 178 17.65 8.85 -16.88
CA VAL A 178 16.36 9.24 -16.30
C VAL A 178 16.56 9.53 -14.82
N HIS A 179 16.07 10.69 -14.36
CA HIS A 179 16.17 11.11 -12.97
C HIS A 179 15.19 10.31 -12.11
N ALA A 180 15.72 9.53 -11.16
CA ALA A 180 14.92 8.66 -10.30
C ALA A 180 15.40 8.62 -8.86
N LEU A 181 14.49 8.34 -7.93
CA LEU A 181 14.75 8.07 -6.51
C LEU A 181 14.11 6.74 -6.10
N GLY A 182 14.85 5.94 -5.33
CA GLY A 182 14.39 4.66 -4.81
C GLY A 182 13.73 4.84 -3.45
N VAL A 183 12.47 4.43 -3.32
CA VAL A 183 11.72 4.43 -2.07
C VAL A 183 11.96 3.10 -1.38
N PRO A 184 12.45 3.06 -0.12
CA PRO A 184 12.84 1.82 0.52
C PRO A 184 11.62 0.96 0.91
N GLY A 185 11.13 0.14 -0.03
CA GLY A 185 9.95 -0.70 0.15
C GLY A 185 8.64 0.07 -0.02
N ALA A 186 7.69 -0.56 -0.70
CA ALA A 186 6.43 0.05 -1.15
C ALA A 186 5.57 0.67 -0.04
N SER A 187 5.62 0.15 1.19
CA SER A 187 4.85 0.66 2.33
C SER A 187 5.54 1.78 3.13
N THR A 188 6.72 2.23 2.70
CA THR A 188 7.60 3.10 3.51
C THR A 188 7.65 4.55 3.02
N TRP A 189 6.66 5.02 2.25
CA TRP A 189 6.57 6.46 1.97
C TRP A 189 6.39 7.24 3.28
N LYS A 190 7.28 8.21 3.53
CA LYS A 190 7.26 9.04 4.73
C LYS A 190 7.02 10.49 4.33
N GLN A 191 6.29 11.24 5.15
CA GLN A 191 6.02 12.67 4.92
C GLN A 191 7.30 13.49 4.73
N GLN A 192 8.39 13.15 5.41
CA GLN A 192 9.69 13.82 5.22
C GLN A 192 10.28 13.67 3.81
N TYR A 193 9.83 12.69 3.01
CA TYR A 193 10.22 12.53 1.61
C TYR A 193 9.48 13.51 0.70
N ARG A 194 8.34 14.06 1.13
CA ARG A 194 7.61 15.07 0.36
C ARG A 194 8.46 16.33 0.15
N SER A 195 9.17 16.80 1.18
CA SER A 195 10.00 18.01 1.07
C SER A 195 11.15 17.85 0.07
N VAL A 196 11.64 16.62 -0.11
CA VAL A 196 12.71 16.28 -1.07
C VAL A 196 12.27 16.53 -2.51
N VAL A 197 11.00 16.23 -2.83
CA VAL A 197 10.45 16.30 -4.19
C VAL A 197 9.55 17.52 -4.40
N ASP A 198 9.56 18.47 -3.47
CA ASP A 198 8.71 19.65 -3.56
C ASP A 198 9.10 20.53 -4.76
N GLY A 199 8.08 21.04 -5.46
CA GLY A 199 8.26 21.81 -6.70
C GLY A 199 8.69 21.00 -7.93
N LEU A 200 8.80 19.67 -7.85
CA LEU A 200 9.13 18.81 -8.98
C LEU A 200 7.89 18.22 -9.66
N GLU A 201 8.00 17.89 -10.94
CA GLU A 201 7.09 16.97 -11.59
C GLU A 201 7.41 15.53 -11.17
N VAL A 202 6.51 14.94 -10.39
CA VAL A 202 6.71 13.61 -9.79
C VAL A 202 5.94 12.55 -10.56
N TYR A 203 6.67 11.51 -10.97
CA TYR A 203 6.15 10.29 -11.57
C TYR A 203 6.36 9.13 -10.61
N VAL A 204 5.41 8.21 -10.52
CA VAL A 204 5.58 6.94 -9.78
C VAL A 204 5.40 5.79 -10.76
N TRP A 205 6.35 4.87 -10.75
CA TRP A 205 6.17 3.58 -11.42
C TRP A 205 5.23 2.70 -10.59
N HIS A 206 4.10 2.31 -11.16
CA HIS A 206 3.12 1.47 -10.47
C HIS A 206 3.44 -0.01 -10.70
N GLU A 207 4.12 -0.65 -9.74
CA GLU A 207 4.31 -2.09 -9.81
C GLU A 207 2.94 -2.81 -9.72
N PRO A 208 2.71 -3.88 -10.52
CA PRO A 208 1.42 -4.57 -10.59
C PRO A 208 1.24 -5.53 -9.41
N ASP A 209 1.43 -5.05 -8.18
CA ASP A 209 1.23 -5.77 -6.94
C ASP A 209 0.70 -4.86 -5.81
N SER A 210 0.34 -5.47 -4.68
CA SER A 210 -0.21 -4.73 -3.53
C SER A 210 0.81 -3.78 -2.89
N GLY A 211 2.11 -3.97 -3.14
CA GLY A 211 3.14 -3.04 -2.74
C GLY A 211 3.03 -1.76 -3.56
N GLY A 212 3.03 -1.89 -4.89
CA GLY A 212 2.90 -0.77 -5.82
C GLY A 212 1.66 0.08 -5.55
N ASP A 213 0.52 -0.57 -5.32
CA ASP A 213 -0.73 0.08 -4.89
C ASP A 213 -0.54 0.94 -3.63
N GLY A 214 0.18 0.40 -2.63
CA GLY A 214 0.46 1.07 -1.37
C GLY A 214 1.34 2.31 -1.55
N LEU A 215 2.40 2.19 -2.36
CA LEU A 215 3.31 3.30 -2.65
C LEU A 215 2.58 4.44 -3.36
N VAL A 216 1.84 4.12 -4.42
CA VAL A 216 1.11 5.10 -5.22
C VAL A 216 0.11 5.85 -4.33
N ARG A 217 -0.67 5.14 -3.51
CA ARG A 217 -1.65 5.78 -2.59
C ARG A 217 -0.98 6.68 -1.58
N ALA A 218 0.08 6.21 -0.92
CA ALA A 218 0.78 6.98 0.11
C ALA A 218 1.43 8.25 -0.48
N ALA A 219 2.11 8.12 -1.62
CA ALA A 219 2.73 9.26 -2.29
C ALA A 219 1.69 10.24 -2.86
N ALA A 220 0.57 9.75 -3.41
CA ALA A 220 -0.47 10.61 -3.97
C ALA A 220 -1.25 11.42 -2.93
N ASN A 221 -1.34 10.92 -1.68
CA ASN A 221 -1.92 11.68 -0.58
C ASN A 221 -1.10 12.94 -0.28
N ASP A 222 0.23 12.81 -0.28
CA ASP A 222 1.13 13.95 -0.05
C ASP A 222 1.38 14.77 -1.33
N ILE A 223 1.22 14.16 -2.52
CA ILE A 223 1.51 14.74 -3.83
C ILE A 223 0.30 14.64 -4.77
N PRO A 224 -0.69 15.56 -4.67
CA PRO A 224 -1.89 15.49 -5.51
C PRO A 224 -1.64 15.61 -7.02
N SER A 225 -0.54 16.25 -7.42
CA SER A 225 -0.12 16.41 -8.82
C SER A 225 0.63 15.20 -9.40
N LEU A 226 0.85 14.15 -8.59
CA LEU A 226 1.59 12.95 -8.96
C LEU A 226 1.01 12.27 -10.19
N ARG A 227 1.89 11.84 -11.10
CA ARG A 227 1.53 11.06 -12.28
C ARG A 227 1.94 9.61 -12.13
N ILE A 228 1.07 8.71 -12.54
CA ILE A 228 1.29 7.26 -12.53
C ILE A 228 1.82 6.84 -13.89
N ILE A 229 2.89 6.07 -13.88
CA ILE A 229 3.37 5.31 -15.03
C ILE A 229 2.89 3.86 -14.84
N GLU A 230 2.00 3.44 -15.72
CA GLU A 230 1.58 2.05 -15.80
C GLU A 230 2.60 1.24 -16.60
N PRO A 231 3.11 0.12 -16.07
CA PRO A 231 4.09 -0.70 -16.77
C PRO A 231 3.45 -1.36 -18.01
N PRO A 232 4.25 -1.62 -19.06
CA PRO A 232 3.79 -2.45 -20.17
C PRO A 232 3.34 -3.84 -19.71
N ALA A 233 2.46 -4.49 -20.46
CA ALA A 233 1.93 -5.81 -20.11
C ALA A 233 3.07 -6.83 -19.89
N GLY A 234 3.04 -7.52 -18.75
CA GLY A 234 4.04 -8.53 -18.40
C GLY A 234 5.38 -7.95 -17.94
N ILE A 235 5.42 -6.67 -17.57
CA ILE A 235 6.57 -6.01 -16.92
C ILE A 235 6.17 -5.66 -15.50
N LYS A 236 6.99 -6.02 -14.52
CA LYS A 236 6.79 -5.62 -13.12
C LYS A 236 7.43 -4.26 -12.84
N ASP A 237 8.72 -4.15 -13.14
CA ASP A 237 9.57 -3.01 -12.71
C ASP A 237 10.48 -2.49 -13.86
N PRO A 238 11.05 -1.27 -13.73
CA PRO A 238 11.97 -0.73 -14.73
C PRO A 238 13.22 -1.59 -14.96
N SER A 239 13.71 -2.27 -13.92
CA SER A 239 14.85 -3.19 -14.06
C SER A 239 14.52 -4.34 -15.01
N GLU A 240 13.31 -4.91 -14.95
CA GLU A 240 12.83 -5.97 -15.82
C GLU A 240 12.64 -5.47 -17.25
N LEU A 241 12.08 -4.27 -17.43
CA LEU A 241 11.92 -3.66 -18.75
C LEU A 241 13.29 -3.47 -19.44
N TYR A 242 14.26 -2.94 -18.70
CA TYR A 242 15.61 -2.74 -19.20
C TYR A 242 16.30 -4.06 -19.57
N LEU A 243 16.06 -5.14 -18.82
CA LEU A 243 16.62 -6.46 -19.13
C LEU A 243 16.03 -7.07 -20.40
N LYS A 244 14.74 -6.82 -20.69
CA LYS A 244 14.07 -7.34 -21.89
C LYS A 244 14.45 -6.58 -23.16
N ASP A 245 14.60 -5.26 -23.07
CA ASP A 245 14.94 -4.41 -24.21
C ASP A 245 15.85 -3.23 -23.80
N PRO A 246 17.16 -3.48 -23.62
CA PRO A 246 18.11 -2.41 -23.24
C PRO A 246 18.22 -1.29 -24.28
N GLU A 247 18.09 -1.63 -25.58
CA GLU A 247 18.26 -0.68 -26.69
C GLU A 247 17.07 0.26 -26.83
N GLY A 248 15.84 -0.26 -26.71
CA GLY A 248 14.62 0.53 -26.76
C GLY A 248 14.21 1.16 -25.42
N PHE A 249 14.82 0.77 -24.29
CA PHE A 249 14.43 1.20 -22.95
C PHE A 249 14.26 2.73 -22.81
N HIS A 250 15.21 3.52 -23.33
CA HIS A 250 15.15 4.98 -23.23
C HIS A 250 13.90 5.57 -23.91
N GLU A 251 13.59 5.08 -25.11
CA GLU A 251 12.42 5.53 -25.87
C GLU A 251 11.12 5.06 -25.21
N GLN A 252 11.09 3.83 -24.69
CA GLN A 252 9.94 3.31 -23.95
C GLN A 252 9.65 4.15 -22.70
N ILE A 253 10.67 4.48 -21.88
CA ILE A 253 10.48 5.34 -20.71
C ILE A 253 9.99 6.74 -21.12
N ARG A 254 10.50 7.30 -22.23
CA ARG A 254 10.04 8.59 -22.76
C ARG A 254 8.55 8.57 -23.11
N VAL A 255 8.10 7.51 -23.79
CA VAL A 255 6.68 7.32 -24.13
C VAL A 255 5.84 7.17 -22.87
N LEU A 256 6.28 6.33 -21.92
CA LEU A 256 5.57 6.09 -20.66
C LEU A 256 5.40 7.37 -19.83
N ILE A 257 6.44 8.21 -19.74
CA ILE A 257 6.37 9.53 -19.09
C ILE A 257 5.37 10.45 -19.80
N ALA A 258 5.33 10.42 -21.14
CA ALA A 258 4.42 11.26 -21.92
C ALA A 258 2.95 10.83 -21.80
N THR A 259 2.69 9.53 -21.60
CA THR A 259 1.34 8.97 -21.42
C THR A 259 0.91 8.87 -19.96
N ALA A 260 1.77 9.25 -19.00
CA ALA A 260 1.49 9.15 -17.58
C ALA A 260 0.28 10.02 -17.19
N LYS A 261 -0.68 9.42 -16.48
CA LYS A 261 -1.90 10.10 -16.04
C LYS A 261 -1.74 10.60 -14.61
N ARG A 262 -2.36 11.74 -14.26
CA ARG A 262 -2.39 12.16 -12.84
C ARG A 262 -3.21 11.16 -12.03
N PHE A 263 -2.74 10.83 -10.82
CA PHE A 263 -3.44 9.92 -9.93
C PHE A 263 -4.87 10.41 -9.63
N ALA A 264 -5.06 11.71 -9.46
CA ALA A 264 -6.38 12.30 -9.26
C ALA A 264 -7.36 12.04 -10.41
N ASP A 265 -6.87 12.07 -11.67
CA ASP A 265 -7.69 11.83 -12.85
C ASP A 265 -8.06 10.34 -12.96
N VAL A 266 -7.09 9.45 -12.70
CA VAL A 266 -7.33 7.98 -12.69
C VAL A 266 -8.34 7.63 -11.60
N ARG A 267 -8.21 8.21 -10.40
CA ARG A 267 -9.15 8.01 -9.30
C ARG A 267 -10.54 8.54 -9.66
N ALA A 268 -10.64 9.71 -10.29
CA ALA A 268 -11.92 10.27 -10.73
C ALA A 268 -12.59 9.41 -11.82
N GLU A 269 -11.81 8.88 -12.77
CA GLU A 269 -12.29 7.98 -13.81
C GLU A 269 -12.78 6.64 -13.24
N ALA A 270 -12.05 6.06 -12.28
CA ALA A 270 -12.46 4.87 -11.55
C ALA A 270 -13.77 5.10 -10.78
N LEU A 271 -13.84 6.19 -10.00
CA LEU A 271 -15.06 6.58 -9.28
C LEU A 271 -16.24 6.82 -10.23
N SER A 272 -16.01 7.45 -11.39
CA SER A 272 -17.05 7.66 -12.39
C SER A 272 -17.54 6.33 -12.99
N THR A 273 -16.64 5.37 -13.19
CA THR A 273 -16.97 4.05 -13.73
C THR A 273 -17.78 3.24 -12.72
N GLU A 274 -17.37 3.26 -11.46
CA GLU A 274 -18.13 2.65 -10.36
C GLU A 274 -19.51 3.30 -10.21
N ALA A 275 -19.57 4.64 -10.28
CA ALA A 275 -20.83 5.37 -10.24
C ALA A 275 -21.77 4.99 -11.41
N ARG A 276 -21.24 4.78 -12.62
CA ARG A 276 -22.04 4.30 -13.78
C ARG A 276 -22.58 2.89 -13.54
N LYS A 277 -21.75 1.96 -13.05
CA LYS A 277 -22.19 0.59 -12.71
C LYS A 277 -23.25 0.60 -11.61
N ALA A 278 -23.05 1.42 -10.57
CA ALA A 278 -24.02 1.60 -9.50
C ALA A 278 -25.33 2.20 -10.03
N PHE A 279 -25.26 3.16 -10.96
CA PHE A 279 -26.42 3.76 -11.60
C PHE A 279 -27.22 2.73 -12.41
N GLU A 280 -26.56 1.85 -13.17
CA GLU A 280 -27.23 0.77 -13.92
C GLU A 280 -28.03 -0.16 -12.99
N VAL A 281 -27.46 -0.54 -11.84
CA VAL A 281 -28.15 -1.38 -10.84
C VAL A 281 -29.27 -0.60 -10.15
N ALA A 282 -29.04 0.67 -9.83
CA ALA A 282 -29.99 1.53 -9.13
C ALA A 282 -31.12 2.03 -10.05
N GLN A 283 -30.99 1.94 -11.37
CA GLN A 283 -31.93 2.53 -12.32
C GLN A 283 -33.38 2.12 -12.06
N GLN A 284 -33.62 0.83 -11.81
CA GLN A 284 -34.97 0.34 -11.47
C GLN A 284 -35.54 0.95 -10.19
N LEU A 285 -34.68 1.28 -9.22
CA LEU A 285 -35.08 1.97 -7.98
C LEU A 285 -35.31 3.46 -8.22
N LEU A 286 -34.48 4.10 -9.04
CA LEU A 286 -34.58 5.52 -9.37
C LEU A 286 -35.83 5.84 -10.19
N ASP A 287 -36.24 4.91 -11.05
CA ASP A 287 -37.44 5.04 -11.88
C ASP A 287 -38.74 4.63 -11.15
N ASP A 288 -38.64 4.10 -9.91
CA ASP A 288 -39.80 3.66 -9.13
C ASP A 288 -40.53 4.87 -8.50
N PRO A 289 -41.77 5.21 -8.94
CA PRO A 289 -42.54 6.32 -8.38
C PRO A 289 -42.96 6.09 -6.92
N HIS A 290 -42.74 4.88 -6.40
CA HIS A 290 -43.08 4.45 -5.04
C HIS A 290 -41.84 4.02 -4.24
N LEU A 291 -40.65 4.56 -4.55
CA LEU A 291 -39.39 4.25 -3.86
C LEU A 291 -39.49 4.30 -2.33
N LEU A 292 -40.18 5.30 -1.75
CA LEU A 292 -40.37 5.39 -0.30
C LEU A 292 -41.19 4.23 0.28
N ARG A 293 -42.15 3.70 -0.47
CA ARG A 293 -42.90 2.50 -0.06
C ARG A 293 -42.00 1.28 -0.04
N ARG A 294 -41.07 1.18 -0.98
CA ARG A 294 -40.05 0.13 -1.02
C ARG A 294 -39.11 0.21 0.19
N LEU A 295 -38.72 1.42 0.60
CA LEU A 295 -37.97 1.63 1.84
C LEU A 295 -38.74 1.12 3.07
N TYR A 296 -40.06 1.35 3.14
CA TYR A 296 -40.87 0.84 4.26
C TYR A 296 -40.86 -0.70 4.31
N SER A 297 -40.91 -1.37 3.16
CA SER A 297 -40.78 -2.83 3.09
C SER A 297 -39.41 -3.31 3.59
N VAL A 298 -38.32 -2.67 3.16
CA VAL A 298 -36.96 -3.00 3.61
C VAL A 298 -36.81 -2.83 5.12
N LEU A 299 -37.35 -1.75 5.69
CA LEU A 299 -37.34 -1.52 7.13
C LEU A 299 -38.10 -2.61 7.90
N ALA A 300 -39.26 -3.01 7.41
CA ALA A 300 -40.02 -4.09 8.02
C ALA A 300 -39.26 -5.43 7.95
N GLU A 301 -38.62 -5.73 6.82
CA GLU A 301 -37.79 -6.93 6.62
C GLU A 301 -36.53 -6.94 7.51
N SER A 302 -35.98 -5.77 7.83
CA SER A 302 -34.86 -5.64 8.78
C SER A 302 -35.27 -5.78 10.25
N GLY A 303 -36.56 -6.05 10.52
CA GLY A 303 -37.09 -6.24 11.87
C GLY A 303 -37.51 -4.95 12.58
N PHE A 304 -37.57 -3.80 11.88
CA PHE A 304 -38.10 -2.58 12.45
C PHE A 304 -39.63 -2.65 12.52
N ALA A 305 -40.18 -2.63 13.73
CA ALA A 305 -41.61 -2.74 13.98
C ALA A 305 -42.22 -1.38 14.40
N GLY A 306 -43.44 -1.11 13.92
CA GLY A 306 -44.19 0.10 14.26
C GLY A 306 -44.28 1.09 13.10
N ASP A 307 -44.33 2.38 13.44
CA ASP A 307 -44.43 3.46 12.46
C ASP A 307 -43.11 3.66 11.71
N PRO A 308 -43.04 3.48 10.38
CA PRO A 308 -41.79 3.59 9.61
C PRO A 308 -41.33 5.03 9.39
N ARG A 309 -42.15 6.04 9.70
CA ARG A 309 -41.86 7.45 9.40
C ARG A 309 -40.56 7.98 10.05
N PRO A 310 -40.26 7.68 11.34
CA PRO A 310 -39.00 8.12 11.95
C PRO A 310 -37.78 7.53 11.25
N ALA A 311 -37.75 6.22 10.99
CA ALA A 311 -36.64 5.61 10.24
C ALA A 311 -36.51 6.23 8.83
N SER A 312 -37.63 6.45 8.15
CA SER A 312 -37.63 7.05 6.81
C SER A 312 -37.12 8.50 6.81
N LEU A 313 -37.44 9.28 7.85
CA LEU A 313 -36.89 10.62 8.02
C LEU A 313 -35.38 10.58 8.26
N ALA A 314 -34.89 9.62 9.04
CA ALA A 314 -33.45 9.41 9.23
C ALA A 314 -32.75 9.06 7.90
N TYR A 315 -33.36 8.19 7.07
CA TYR A 315 -32.84 7.87 5.75
C TYR A 315 -32.72 9.11 4.84
N ILE A 316 -33.76 9.94 4.79
CA ILE A 316 -33.75 11.18 3.99
C ILE A 316 -32.70 12.15 4.53
N ALA A 317 -32.61 12.32 5.85
CA ALA A 317 -31.63 13.19 6.48
C ALA A 317 -30.19 12.76 6.17
N ILE A 318 -29.87 11.46 6.28
CA ILE A 318 -28.55 10.95 5.93
C ILE A 318 -28.27 11.11 4.43
N THR A 319 -29.27 10.92 3.57
CA THR A 319 -29.12 11.10 2.11
C THR A 319 -28.86 12.56 1.73
N SER A 320 -29.44 13.51 2.47
CA SER A 320 -29.29 14.95 2.21
C SER A 320 -27.85 15.48 2.36
N ARG A 321 -26.91 14.68 2.90
CA ARG A 321 -25.46 15.01 2.92
C ARG A 321 -24.86 15.26 1.52
N LEU A 322 -25.56 14.82 0.47
CA LEU A 322 -25.15 14.98 -0.93
C LEU A 322 -25.69 16.27 -1.58
N VAL A 323 -26.60 17.00 -0.91
CA VAL A 323 -27.11 18.28 -1.41
C VAL A 323 -26.38 19.47 -0.75
N PRO A 324 -26.37 20.67 -1.36
CA PRO A 324 -25.63 21.83 -0.82
C PRO A 324 -26.06 22.26 0.58
N ARG A 325 -27.29 21.95 1.00
CA ARG A 325 -27.81 22.22 2.34
C ARG A 325 -28.41 20.95 2.94
N PRO A 326 -27.62 20.14 3.67
CA PRO A 326 -28.10 18.95 4.34
C PRO A 326 -29.17 19.26 5.39
N MET A 327 -30.06 18.30 5.62
CA MET A 327 -31.08 18.37 6.65
C MET A 327 -30.51 17.93 7.99
N ASN A 328 -30.76 18.73 9.03
CA ASN A 328 -30.48 18.37 10.41
C ASN A 328 -31.75 17.84 11.07
N VAL A 329 -31.67 16.70 11.77
CA VAL A 329 -32.81 16.05 12.44
C VAL A 329 -32.48 15.78 13.90
N ALA A 330 -33.40 16.12 14.79
CA ALA A 330 -33.33 15.80 16.21
C ALA A 330 -34.59 15.03 16.64
N TYR A 331 -34.40 13.86 17.26
CA TYR A 331 -35.51 13.06 17.80
C TYR A 331 -35.74 13.37 19.28
N ILE A 332 -36.87 14.02 19.57
CA ILE A 332 -37.29 14.35 20.93
C ILE A 332 -38.43 13.41 21.33
N ALA A 333 -38.14 12.48 22.23
CA ALA A 333 -39.10 11.52 22.77
C ALA A 333 -38.65 11.00 24.15
N PRO A 334 -39.57 10.45 24.96
CA PRO A 334 -39.23 9.79 26.23
C PRO A 334 -38.19 8.67 26.07
N SER A 335 -37.54 8.30 27.18
CA SER A 335 -36.64 7.14 27.18
C SER A 335 -37.40 5.86 26.79
N GLY A 336 -36.76 4.98 26.01
CA GLY A 336 -37.36 3.74 25.53
C GLY A 336 -38.34 3.87 24.35
N ALA A 337 -38.63 5.08 23.86
CA ALA A 337 -39.57 5.31 22.76
C ALA A 337 -39.05 4.95 21.35
N GLY A 338 -37.92 4.24 21.24
CA GLY A 338 -37.37 3.78 19.95
C GLY A 338 -36.57 4.81 19.14
N LYS A 339 -36.10 5.91 19.76
CA LYS A 339 -35.28 6.95 19.09
C LYS A 339 -34.06 6.37 18.36
N ASN A 340 -33.27 5.56 19.08
CA ASN A 340 -32.07 4.94 18.52
C ASN A 340 -32.42 3.85 17.52
N ALA A 341 -33.48 3.08 17.77
CA ALA A 341 -33.95 2.03 16.87
C ALA A 341 -34.29 2.56 15.46
N ALA A 342 -34.85 3.76 15.35
CA ALA A 342 -35.14 4.38 14.07
C ALA A 342 -33.88 4.71 13.25
N ILE A 343 -32.82 5.18 13.93
CA ILE A 343 -31.53 5.47 13.30
C ILE A 343 -30.82 4.17 12.95
N ASP A 344 -30.73 3.25 13.92
CA ASP A 344 -30.03 1.96 13.77
C ASP A 344 -30.62 1.11 12.64
N ALA A 345 -31.94 1.19 12.40
CA ALA A 345 -32.59 0.49 11.30
C ALA A 345 -32.15 0.95 9.89
N VAL A 346 -31.73 2.22 9.75
CA VAL A 346 -31.33 2.76 8.44
C VAL A 346 -29.82 2.76 8.22
N LEU A 347 -29.00 2.76 9.27
CA LEU A 347 -27.54 2.78 9.14
C LEU A 347 -26.99 1.68 8.20
N PRO A 348 -27.48 0.43 8.20
CA PRO A 348 -27.01 -0.62 7.29
C PRO A 348 -27.32 -0.36 5.81
N LEU A 349 -28.22 0.56 5.50
CA LEU A 349 -28.59 0.91 4.11
C LEU A 349 -27.61 1.92 3.49
N PHE A 350 -26.67 2.44 4.27
CA PHE A 350 -25.66 3.40 3.82
C PHE A 350 -24.27 2.78 3.83
N PRO A 351 -23.39 3.20 2.92
CA PRO A 351 -22.01 2.77 2.96
C PRO A 351 -21.29 3.38 4.19
N PRO A 352 -20.25 2.74 4.73
CA PRO A 352 -19.60 3.18 5.98
C PRO A 352 -19.07 4.62 5.97
N GLU A 353 -18.67 5.13 4.81
CA GLU A 353 -18.20 6.51 4.60
C GLU A 353 -19.30 7.56 4.70
N ALA A 354 -20.58 7.18 4.55
CA ALA A 354 -21.72 8.10 4.59
C ALA A 354 -22.04 8.61 5.99
N VAL A 355 -21.64 7.88 7.03
CA VAL A 355 -22.05 8.17 8.42
C VAL A 355 -20.85 8.13 9.36
N TYR A 356 -20.79 9.09 10.27
CA TYR A 356 -19.89 9.10 11.43
C TYR A 356 -20.74 9.01 12.70
N VAL A 357 -20.66 7.89 13.41
CA VAL A 357 -21.43 7.69 14.65
C VAL A 357 -20.57 8.06 15.86
N VAL A 358 -20.99 9.10 16.58
CA VAL A 358 -20.38 9.52 17.85
C VAL A 358 -20.92 8.59 18.94
N ARG A 359 -20.19 7.52 19.22
CA ARG A 359 -20.44 6.65 20.38
C ARG A 359 -19.81 7.31 21.61
N ALA A 360 -20.47 7.18 22.77
CA ALA A 360 -20.14 7.79 24.06
C ALA A 360 -18.62 8.00 24.27
N SER A 361 -18.15 9.17 23.86
CA SER A 361 -16.78 9.64 23.96
C SER A 361 -16.88 11.13 24.27
N SER A 362 -15.91 11.66 25.02
CA SER A 362 -16.02 13.03 25.52
C SER A 362 -16.32 13.99 24.37
N PRO A 363 -17.20 14.99 24.54
CA PRO A 363 -17.53 15.97 23.50
C PRO A 363 -16.30 16.67 22.88
N ARG A 364 -15.16 16.67 23.58
CA ARG A 364 -13.86 17.13 23.04
C ARG A 364 -13.31 16.25 21.91
N ALA A 365 -13.63 14.97 21.86
CA ALA A 365 -13.16 14.06 20.82
C ALA A 365 -13.64 14.45 19.41
N LEU A 366 -14.78 15.14 19.30
CA LEU A 366 -15.23 15.73 18.03
C LEU A 366 -14.35 16.89 17.57
N VAL A 367 -13.88 17.71 18.51
CA VAL A 367 -13.06 18.91 18.22
C VAL A 367 -11.62 18.54 17.85
N PHE A 368 -11.08 17.46 18.43
CA PHE A 368 -9.73 16.96 18.15
C PHE A 368 -9.74 15.78 17.17
N ASN A 369 -10.71 15.75 16.26
CA ASN A 369 -10.83 14.70 15.26
C ASN A 369 -10.26 15.17 13.91
N ASP A 370 -9.28 14.45 13.38
CA ASP A 370 -8.73 14.69 12.04
C ASP A 370 -9.63 14.13 10.91
N ALA A 371 -10.81 13.59 11.23
CA ALA A 371 -11.74 13.06 10.24
C ALA A 371 -12.36 14.16 9.37
N LEU A 372 -12.41 13.92 8.05
CA LEU A 372 -13.17 14.73 7.11
C LEU A 372 -14.66 14.39 7.20
N PHE A 373 -15.51 15.41 7.37
CA PHE A 373 -16.97 15.28 7.43
C PHE A 373 -17.68 15.63 6.11
N THR A 374 -16.95 15.99 5.06
CA THR A 374 -17.52 16.31 3.75
C THR A 374 -18.34 15.13 3.20
N HIS A 375 -19.59 15.38 2.81
CA HIS A 375 -20.53 14.36 2.35
C HIS A 375 -20.78 13.21 3.36
N ARG A 376 -20.65 13.51 4.66
CA ARG A 376 -20.82 12.55 5.75
C ARG A 376 -21.76 13.10 6.82
N THR A 377 -22.72 12.29 7.28
CA THR A 377 -23.65 12.65 8.34
C THR A 377 -23.07 12.28 9.70
N VAL A 378 -23.02 13.24 10.64
CA VAL A 378 -22.64 12.99 12.03
C VAL A 378 -23.87 12.59 12.83
N VAL A 379 -23.85 11.38 13.39
CA VAL A 379 -24.94 10.83 14.23
C VAL A 379 -24.51 10.85 15.67
N VAL A 380 -25.22 11.60 16.51
CA VAL A 380 -25.00 11.63 17.96
C VAL A 380 -26.12 10.85 18.64
N THR A 381 -25.80 9.67 19.18
CA THR A 381 -26.81 8.75 19.75
C THR A 381 -27.22 9.10 21.18
N GLU A 382 -26.42 9.92 21.89
CA GLU A 382 -26.72 10.42 23.23
C GLU A 382 -26.64 11.94 23.24
N ALA A 383 -27.76 12.60 22.95
CA ALA A 383 -27.83 14.06 23.00
C ALA A 383 -27.60 14.60 24.42
N ASP A 384 -27.98 13.85 25.45
CA ASP A 384 -27.78 14.21 26.87
C ASP A 384 -26.29 14.21 27.27
N SER A 385 -25.44 13.58 26.46
CA SER A 385 -23.97 13.58 26.61
C SER A 385 -23.32 14.79 25.94
N LEU A 386 -24.07 15.59 25.16
CA LEU A 386 -23.61 16.87 24.64
C LEU A 386 -23.92 17.98 25.66
N PRO A 387 -22.91 18.68 26.18
CA PRO A 387 -23.14 19.78 27.10
C PRO A 387 -23.93 20.89 26.40
N GLU A 388 -24.87 21.54 27.10
CA GLU A 388 -25.65 22.66 26.56
C GLU A 388 -24.74 23.84 26.15
N GLU A 389 -23.66 24.00 26.91
CA GLU A 389 -22.67 25.06 26.75
C GLU A 389 -21.25 24.50 26.53
N GLY A 390 -20.37 25.36 26.00
CA GLY A 390 -18.96 25.06 25.81
C GLY A 390 -18.56 24.68 24.38
N PRO A 391 -17.28 24.31 24.18
CA PRO A 391 -16.65 24.18 22.86
C PRO A 391 -17.35 23.21 21.93
N ALA A 392 -17.70 22.02 22.44
CA ALA A 392 -18.34 20.98 21.64
C ALA A 392 -19.76 21.35 21.21
N ALA A 393 -20.52 22.01 22.09
CA ALA A 393 -21.85 22.53 21.77
C ALA A 393 -21.77 23.58 20.66
N SER A 394 -20.77 24.46 20.72
CA SER A 394 -20.51 25.47 19.69
C SER A 394 -20.11 24.83 18.36
N ALA A 395 -19.21 23.85 18.38
CA ALA A 395 -18.73 23.15 17.19
C ALA A 395 -19.87 22.42 16.45
N ILE A 396 -20.78 21.77 17.19
CA ILE A 396 -21.96 21.11 16.60
C ILE A 396 -22.93 22.14 16.03
N ARG A 397 -23.17 23.27 16.72
CA ARG A 397 -24.01 24.35 16.18
C ARG A 397 -23.45 24.94 14.90
N SER A 398 -22.15 25.21 14.84
CA SER A 398 -21.49 25.68 13.61
C SER A 398 -21.55 24.64 12.49
N LEU A 399 -21.38 23.34 12.80
CA LEU A 399 -21.57 22.29 11.80
C LEU A 399 -23.01 22.28 11.24
N MET A 400 -24.01 22.50 12.10
CA MET A 400 -25.42 22.55 11.71
C MET A 400 -25.80 23.81 10.92
N SER A 401 -25.25 24.99 11.28
CA SER A 401 -25.61 26.28 10.66
C SER A 401 -24.73 26.65 9.47
N ASP A 402 -23.44 26.44 9.59
CA ASP A 402 -22.40 26.97 8.69
C ASP A 402 -21.86 25.87 7.77
N GLY A 403 -22.15 24.59 8.07
CA GLY A 403 -21.66 23.44 7.30
C GLY A 403 -20.17 23.16 7.51
N GLU A 404 -19.53 23.88 8.42
CA GLU A 404 -18.12 23.74 8.77
C GLU A 404 -17.97 23.63 10.29
N MET A 405 -17.11 22.71 10.73
CA MET A 405 -16.69 22.65 12.13
C MET A 405 -15.45 23.51 12.28
N ALA A 406 -15.61 24.75 12.75
CA ALA A 406 -14.49 25.65 13.06
C ALA A 406 -14.48 25.95 14.56
N TYR A 407 -13.34 25.76 15.21
CA TYR A 407 -13.16 26.11 16.62
C TYR A 407 -11.73 26.56 16.89
N GLU A 408 -11.55 27.84 17.22
CA GLU A 408 -10.23 28.37 17.55
C GLU A 408 -9.83 27.96 18.97
N ILE A 409 -8.72 27.24 19.08
CA ILE A 409 -8.10 26.87 20.35
C ILE A 409 -6.84 27.69 20.59
N VAL A 410 -6.62 28.02 21.85
CA VAL A 410 -5.36 28.62 22.30
C VAL A 410 -4.44 27.50 22.77
N GLU A 411 -3.40 27.20 22.00
CA GLU A 411 -2.34 26.27 22.38
C GLU A 411 -1.16 27.05 22.98
N LYS A 412 -0.47 26.45 23.95
CA LYS A 412 0.78 27.00 24.47
C LYS A 412 1.94 26.42 23.67
N GLY A 413 2.61 27.25 22.88
CA GLY A 413 3.78 26.88 22.10
C GLY A 413 4.95 26.44 22.98
N GLU A 414 5.94 25.77 22.36
CA GLU A 414 7.16 25.32 23.04
C GLU A 414 7.96 26.47 23.70
N ASP A 415 7.75 27.71 23.23
CA ASP A 415 8.30 28.94 23.77
C ASP A 415 7.49 29.54 24.94
N GLY A 416 6.42 28.86 25.35
CA GLY A 416 5.51 29.29 26.41
C GLY A 416 4.50 30.37 26.01
N ARG A 417 4.48 30.80 24.73
CA ARG A 417 3.51 31.77 24.22
C ARG A 417 2.21 31.09 23.80
N HIS A 418 1.11 31.81 23.92
CA HIS A 418 -0.18 31.35 23.45
C HIS A 418 -0.32 31.59 21.94
N ILE A 419 -0.58 30.54 21.17
CA ILE A 419 -0.78 30.56 19.72
C ILE A 419 -2.22 30.11 19.47
N THR A 420 -2.98 30.91 18.73
CA THR A 420 -4.34 30.54 18.33
C THR A 420 -4.27 29.66 17.07
N ARG A 421 -4.89 28.49 17.13
CA ARG A 421 -5.03 27.56 16.00
C ARG A 421 -6.51 27.41 15.68
N ARG A 422 -6.87 27.59 14.41
CA ARG A 422 -8.24 27.42 13.90
C ARG A 422 -8.53 25.97 13.55
#